data_AF-A0A7Y8ADV5-F1
#
_entry.id   AF-A0A7Y8ADV5-F1
#
_cell.length_a   1.000
_cell.length_b   1.000
_cell.length_c   1.000
_cell.angle_alpha   90.00
_cell.angle_beta   90.00
_cell.angle_gamma   90.00
#
_symmetry.space_group_name_H-M   'P 1'
#
loop_
_entity.id
_entity.type
_entity.pdbx_description
1 polymer ?
#
loop_
_entity_poly.entity_id
_entity_poly.type
_entity_poly.pdbx_seq_one_letter_code
_entity_poly.pdbx_strand_id
1 'polypeptide(L)'
;MNKGRRGQARSAAQGSINWPGTLLGGRPQRREDLLYQLRSRTPHELWLVIVDASASTRRHQALTDAKGLLAQLFDDAYRQRARMALLTASGQSPKWQVQGLKAAKGLNHWLEGLGAGGGTPLLAALNEAGQWLAARRTRYPAEQQRLLVITDGRLKDVAGLPPLDCPGLLVDIERGPIRLGRARQLATELQIDYRHIDNL
;
A
#
# COMPACT_ATOMS: atom_id res chain seq x y z
N MET A 1 -39.75 -2.73 -13.13
CA MET A 1 -38.94 -3.59 -12.24
C MET A 1 -37.62 -3.95 -12.92
N ASN A 2 -36.54 -3.85 -12.15
CA ASN A 2 -35.16 -3.64 -12.58
C ASN A 2 -34.47 -4.96 -13.02
N LYS A 3 -34.03 -5.06 -14.29
CA LYS A 3 -33.21 -6.18 -14.79
C LYS A 3 -31.73 -5.85 -14.55
N GLY A 4 -31.18 -6.34 -13.43
CA GLY A 4 -29.77 -6.23 -13.13
C GLY A 4 -28.91 -7.13 -14.02
N ARG A 5 -27.97 -6.52 -14.74
CA ARG A 5 -26.87 -7.16 -15.49
C ARG A 5 -26.08 -8.10 -14.58
N ARG A 6 -26.28 -9.42 -14.68
CA ARG A 6 -25.29 -10.42 -14.26
C ARG A 6 -24.71 -11.04 -15.53
N GLY A 7 -23.41 -10.79 -15.74
CA GLY A 7 -22.65 -11.30 -16.88
C GLY A 7 -22.74 -12.82 -16.97
N GLN A 8 -22.83 -13.33 -18.20
CA GLN A 8 -22.87 -14.75 -18.51
C GLN A 8 -21.65 -15.46 -17.90
N ALA A 9 -21.92 -16.40 -16.99
CA ALA A 9 -20.89 -17.30 -16.48
C ALA A 9 -20.48 -18.25 -17.61
N ARG A 10 -19.32 -18.01 -18.21
CA ARG A 10 -18.70 -18.98 -19.14
C ARG A 10 -18.16 -20.16 -18.34
N SER A 11 -18.42 -21.37 -18.81
CA SER A 11 -18.02 -22.63 -18.18
C SER A 11 -16.50 -22.73 -18.05
N ALA A 12 -15.98 -22.66 -16.82
CA ALA A 12 -14.62 -23.11 -16.54
C ALA A 12 -14.65 -24.63 -16.32
N ALA A 13 -13.82 -25.40 -17.04
CA ALA A 13 -13.83 -26.86 -16.98
C ALA A 13 -13.16 -27.46 -15.72
N GLN A 14 -12.47 -26.64 -14.91
CA GLN A 14 -11.73 -27.07 -13.71
C GLN A 14 -11.70 -25.95 -12.65
N GLY A 15 -11.89 -26.28 -11.36
CA GLY A 15 -11.88 -25.33 -10.24
C GLY A 15 -12.67 -25.80 -9.00
N SER A 16 -12.84 -24.93 -8.00
CA SER A 16 -13.76 -25.17 -6.89
C SER A 16 -15.22 -25.08 -7.38
N ILE A 17 -16.05 -26.04 -7.01
CA ILE A 17 -17.45 -26.10 -7.45
C ILE A 17 -18.25 -24.96 -6.80
N ASN A 18 -19.03 -24.24 -7.60
CA ASN A 18 -20.01 -23.26 -7.14
C ASN A 18 -21.30 -23.97 -6.72
N TRP A 19 -21.30 -24.66 -5.57
CA TRP A 19 -22.46 -25.41 -5.09
C TRP A 19 -23.77 -24.62 -5.07
N PRO A 20 -23.82 -23.36 -4.62
CA PRO A 20 -25.05 -22.57 -4.68
C PRO A 20 -25.57 -22.37 -6.11
N GLY A 21 -24.70 -22.02 -7.06
CA GLY A 21 -25.09 -21.85 -8.45
C GLY A 21 -25.53 -23.16 -9.11
N THR A 22 -24.81 -24.25 -8.84
CA THR A 22 -25.13 -25.58 -9.33
C THR A 22 -26.51 -26.05 -8.84
N LEU A 23 -26.78 -25.93 -7.54
CA LEU A 23 -28.02 -26.40 -6.93
C LEU A 23 -29.24 -25.53 -7.28
N LEU A 24 -29.04 -24.24 -7.54
CA LEU A 24 -30.09 -23.35 -8.06
C LEU A 24 -30.51 -23.73 -9.49
N GLY A 25 -29.65 -24.43 -10.24
CA GLY A 25 -29.98 -25.01 -11.55
C GLY A 25 -30.67 -26.39 -11.45
N GLY A 26 -30.89 -26.90 -10.23
CA GLY A 26 -31.42 -28.24 -9.98
C GLY A 26 -30.36 -29.19 -9.42
N ARG A 27 -30.75 -30.44 -9.15
CA ARG A 27 -29.83 -31.47 -8.66
C ARG A 27 -28.94 -31.93 -9.82
N PRO A 28 -27.61 -31.73 -9.78
CA PRO A 28 -26.72 -32.14 -10.86
C PRO A 28 -26.72 -33.68 -10.99
N GLN A 29 -26.83 -34.16 -12.22
CA GLN A 29 -26.84 -35.59 -12.56
C GLN A 29 -25.52 -36.01 -13.21
N ARG A 30 -24.84 -35.08 -13.87
CA ARG A 30 -23.59 -35.29 -14.61
C ARG A 30 -22.55 -34.27 -14.21
N ARG A 31 -21.27 -34.57 -14.46
CA ARG A 31 -20.15 -33.65 -14.15
C ARG A 31 -20.22 -32.34 -14.92
N GLU A 32 -20.80 -32.35 -16.11
CA GLU A 32 -21.04 -31.16 -16.94
C GLU A 32 -22.05 -30.18 -16.32
N ASP A 33 -22.93 -30.66 -15.43
CA ASP A 33 -23.91 -29.83 -14.73
C ASP A 33 -23.27 -28.99 -13.60
N LEU A 34 -22.03 -29.31 -13.23
CA LEU A 34 -21.32 -28.60 -12.18
C LEU A 34 -20.87 -27.22 -12.69
N LEU A 35 -21.40 -26.16 -12.07
CA LEU A 35 -20.86 -24.83 -12.25
C LEU A 35 -19.57 -24.71 -11.43
N TYR A 36 -18.48 -24.32 -12.08
CA TYR A 36 -17.23 -24.02 -11.42
C TYR A 36 -17.16 -22.54 -11.06
N GLN A 37 -16.64 -22.23 -9.87
CA GLN A 37 -16.31 -20.86 -9.53
C GLN A 37 -15.22 -20.37 -10.49
N LEU A 38 -15.56 -19.39 -11.32
CA LEU A 38 -14.54 -18.56 -11.96
C LEU A 38 -13.73 -17.92 -10.83
N ARG A 39 -12.50 -18.38 -10.64
CA ARG A 39 -11.51 -17.63 -9.88
C ARG A 39 -11.24 -16.34 -10.66
N SER A 40 -12.09 -15.33 -10.47
CA SER A 40 -11.63 -13.95 -10.61
C SER A 40 -10.70 -13.70 -9.43
N ARG A 41 -9.49 -14.29 -9.47
CA ARG A 41 -8.39 -13.78 -8.66
C ARG A 41 -8.03 -12.47 -9.35
N THR A 42 -8.73 -11.40 -9.00
CA THR A 42 -8.11 -10.08 -9.08
C THR A 42 -6.74 -10.24 -8.42
N PRO A 43 -5.64 -9.90 -9.11
CA PRO A 43 -4.33 -9.95 -8.50
C PRO A 43 -4.43 -9.20 -7.18
N HIS A 44 -4.06 -9.85 -6.08
CA HIS A 44 -4.12 -9.20 -4.78
C HIS A 44 -3.17 -8.00 -4.87
N GLU A 45 -3.67 -6.80 -4.61
CA GLU A 45 -2.80 -5.64 -4.49
C GLU A 45 -2.13 -5.65 -3.12
N LEU A 46 -0.88 -5.21 -3.09
CA LEU A 46 -0.12 -4.92 -1.89
C LEU A 46 0.26 -3.45 -1.91
N TRP A 47 -0.17 -2.74 -0.88
CA TRP A 47 0.22 -1.35 -0.67
C TRP A 47 1.26 -1.30 0.44
N LEU A 48 2.48 -0.91 0.08
CA LEU A 48 3.55 -0.62 1.02
C LEU A 48 3.55 0.87 1.31
N VAL A 49 3.43 1.23 2.58
CA VAL A 49 3.47 2.61 3.03
C VAL A 49 4.72 2.81 3.88
N ILE A 50 5.54 3.80 3.53
CA ILE A 50 6.73 4.20 4.27
C ILE A 50 6.49 5.61 4.81
N VAL A 51 6.58 5.79 6.13
CA VAL A 51 6.33 7.08 6.77
C VAL A 51 7.55 7.53 7.56
N ASP A 52 8.06 8.72 7.24
CA ASP A 52 9.04 9.45 8.03
C ASP A 52 8.35 10.14 9.19
N ALA A 53 8.51 9.59 10.40
CA ALA A 53 7.80 10.04 11.59
C ALA A 53 8.72 10.84 12.54
N SER A 54 9.55 11.72 11.99
CA SER A 54 10.51 12.50 12.76
C SER A 54 9.88 13.66 13.53
N ALA A 55 10.04 13.65 14.85
CA ALA A 55 9.54 14.63 15.79
C ALA A 55 10.26 15.97 15.62
N SER A 56 9.63 16.93 14.94
CA SER A 56 9.99 18.34 15.14
C SER A 56 8.72 19.17 15.32
N THR A 57 8.80 20.21 16.14
CA THR A 57 7.68 21.11 16.49
C THR A 57 7.08 21.79 15.25
N ARG A 58 7.91 22.11 14.24
CA ARG A 58 7.46 22.73 12.97
C ARG A 58 6.64 21.78 12.09
N ARG A 59 6.70 20.46 12.33
CA ARG A 59 6.04 19.41 11.55
C ARG A 59 4.68 18.98 12.09
N HIS A 60 4.26 19.46 13.27
CA HIS A 60 3.01 19.01 13.89
C HIS A 60 1.78 19.22 12.99
N GLN A 61 1.68 20.36 12.30
CA GLN A 61 0.56 20.62 11.41
C GLN A 61 0.59 19.72 10.15
N ALA A 62 1.76 19.58 9.53
CA ALA A 62 1.94 18.73 8.35
C ALA A 62 1.69 17.24 8.67
N LEU A 63 2.02 16.83 9.89
CA LEU A 63 1.77 15.47 10.38
C LEU A 63 0.28 15.19 10.59
N THR A 64 -0.50 16.17 11.03
CA THR A 64 -1.96 16.04 11.16
C THR A 64 -2.60 15.74 9.80
N ASP A 65 -2.23 16.49 8.77
CA ASP A 65 -2.76 16.27 7.42
C ASP A 65 -2.30 14.92 6.85
N ALA A 66 -1.04 14.54 7.10
CA ALA A 66 -0.52 13.24 6.73
C ALA A 66 -1.28 12.09 7.43
N LYS A 67 -1.66 12.25 8.71
CA LYS A 67 -2.50 11.27 9.43
C LYS A 67 -3.88 11.14 8.79
N GLY A 68 -4.49 12.25 8.36
CA GLY A 68 -5.76 12.25 7.64
C GLY A 68 -5.66 11.50 6.30
N LEU A 69 -4.63 11.78 5.51
CA LEU A 69 -4.34 11.08 4.25
C LEU A 69 -4.13 9.58 4.49
N LEU A 70 -3.35 9.21 5.50
CA LEU A 70 -3.08 7.81 5.84
C LEU A 70 -4.34 7.07 6.31
N ALA A 71 -5.19 7.72 7.11
CA ALA A 71 -6.46 7.15 7.54
C ALA A 71 -7.36 6.83 6.33
N GLN A 72 -7.50 7.78 5.40
CA GLN A 72 -8.26 7.59 4.17
C GLN A 72 -7.67 6.45 3.31
N LEU A 73 -6.34 6.43 3.14
CA LEU A 73 -5.65 5.38 2.40
C LEU A 73 -5.89 4.00 3.01
N PHE A 74 -5.86 3.88 4.34
CA PHE A 74 -6.07 2.60 5.03
C PHE A 74 -7.51 2.11 4.87
N ASP A 75 -8.48 3.03 4.91
CA ASP A 75 -9.88 2.71 4.62
C ASP A 75 -10.08 2.28 3.18
N ASP A 76 -9.42 2.93 2.22
CA ASP A 76 -9.48 2.56 0.81
C ASP A 76 -8.83 1.20 0.55
N ALA A 77 -7.68 0.92 1.15
CA ALA A 77 -7.03 -0.39 1.11
C ALA A 77 -7.94 -1.48 1.68
N TYR A 78 -8.63 -1.18 2.79
CA TYR A 78 -9.60 -2.07 3.41
C TYR A 78 -10.79 -2.38 2.47
N ARG A 79 -11.38 -1.34 1.87
CA ARG A 79 -12.49 -1.47 0.90
C ARG A 79 -12.08 -2.28 -0.32
N GLN A 80 -10.88 -2.07 -0.82
CA GLN A 80 -10.32 -2.78 -1.99
C GLN A 80 -9.83 -4.19 -1.64
N ARG A 81 -9.86 -4.58 -0.35
CA ARG A 81 -9.31 -5.84 0.16
C ARG A 81 -7.83 -6.03 -0.22
N ALA A 82 -7.11 -4.91 -0.33
CA ALA A 82 -5.68 -4.90 -0.55
C ALA A 82 -4.96 -5.42 0.70
N ARG A 83 -3.80 -6.02 0.47
CA ARG A 83 -2.84 -6.31 1.53
C ARG A 83 -2.07 -5.03 1.83
N MET A 84 -1.71 -4.85 3.08
CA MET A 84 -0.96 -3.68 3.52
C MET A 84 0.33 -4.08 4.18
N ALA A 85 1.37 -3.30 3.93
CA ALA A 85 2.58 -3.28 4.70
C ALA A 85 2.91 -1.84 5.07
N LEU A 86 3.38 -1.63 6.29
CA LEU A 86 3.64 -0.32 6.84
C LEU A 86 4.99 -0.31 7.54
N LEU A 87 5.86 0.58 7.08
CA LEU A 87 7.20 0.78 7.59
C LEU A 87 7.34 2.21 8.08
N THR A 88 7.78 2.38 9.32
CA THR A 88 8.00 3.69 9.92
C THR A 88 9.49 3.95 10.04
N ALA A 89 9.95 5.08 9.50
CA ALA A 89 11.30 5.59 9.73
C ALA A 89 11.25 6.58 10.90
N SER A 90 11.57 6.11 12.11
CA SER A 90 11.70 6.95 13.30
C SER A 90 12.73 6.39 14.28
N GLY A 91 13.40 7.28 15.02
CA GLY A 91 14.44 6.84 15.96
C GLY A 91 15.74 6.49 15.25
N GLN A 92 16.32 5.35 15.65
CA GLN A 92 17.61 4.86 15.16
C GLN A 92 17.49 3.83 14.02
N SER A 93 16.35 3.16 13.89
CA SER A 93 16.14 2.11 12.90
C SER A 93 14.70 2.09 12.35
N PRO A 94 14.51 1.65 11.10
CA PRO A 94 13.18 1.41 10.55
C PRO A 94 12.40 0.36 11.35
N LYS A 95 11.09 0.54 11.46
CA LYS A 95 10.19 -0.38 12.19
C LYS A 95 8.98 -0.76 11.36
N TRP A 96 8.80 -2.06 11.13
CA TRP A 96 7.58 -2.60 10.53
C TRP A 96 6.44 -2.61 11.55
N GLN A 97 5.30 -2.09 11.13
CA GLN A 97 4.07 -2.08 11.92
C GLN A 97 3.12 -3.18 11.46
N VAL A 98 3.07 -3.38 10.14
CA VAL A 98 2.27 -4.42 9.48
C VAL A 98 3.08 -4.95 8.31
N GLN A 99 3.08 -6.26 8.10
CA GLN A 99 3.79 -6.91 6.99
C GLN A 99 2.84 -7.80 6.18
N GLY A 100 2.16 -7.21 5.20
CA GLY A 100 1.38 -7.93 4.21
C GLY A 100 0.14 -8.65 4.75
N LEU A 101 -0.41 -8.16 5.85
CA LEU A 101 -1.72 -8.56 6.35
C LEU A 101 -2.80 -7.91 5.50
N LYS A 102 -4.03 -8.46 5.54
CA LYS A 102 -5.18 -7.71 5.02
C LYS A 102 -5.26 -6.41 5.80
N ALA A 103 -5.54 -5.30 5.11
CA ALA A 103 -5.81 -4.02 5.77
C ALA A 103 -6.74 -4.26 6.96
N ALA A 104 -6.35 -3.79 8.14
CA ALA A 104 -7.05 -4.01 9.38
C ALA A 104 -7.33 -2.66 10.04
N LYS A 105 -8.52 -2.51 10.63
CA LYS A 105 -8.95 -1.29 11.33
C LYS A 105 -8.05 -0.88 12.53
N GLY A 106 -7.09 -1.73 12.92
CA GLY A 106 -6.22 -1.51 14.08
C GLY A 106 -5.10 -0.48 13.89
N LEU A 107 -4.95 0.11 12.70
CA LEU A 107 -3.88 1.08 12.43
C LEU A 107 -4.14 2.49 12.98
N ASN A 108 -5.36 2.78 13.45
CA ASN A 108 -5.71 4.09 14.02
C ASN A 108 -4.90 4.41 15.28
N HIS A 109 -4.69 3.43 16.16
CA HIS A 109 -3.89 3.62 17.36
C HIS A 109 -2.40 3.88 17.02
N TRP A 110 -1.89 3.24 15.96
CA TRP A 110 -0.56 3.54 15.47
C TRP A 110 -0.46 4.97 14.90
N LEU A 111 -1.50 5.46 14.18
CA LEU A 111 -1.54 6.84 13.68
C LEU A 111 -1.48 7.87 14.82
N GLU A 112 -2.07 7.58 15.97
CA GLU A 112 -1.99 8.44 17.16
C GLU A 112 -0.54 8.59 17.64
N GLY A 113 0.21 7.49 17.71
CA GLY A 113 1.62 7.46 18.13
C GLY A 113 2.64 7.96 17.09
N LEU A 114 2.19 8.27 15.88
CA LEU A 114 3.04 8.84 14.82
C LEU A 114 3.53 10.24 15.23
N GLY A 115 4.86 10.44 15.24
CA GLY A 115 5.52 11.70 15.58
C GLY A 115 6.30 11.72 16.90
N ALA A 116 6.42 10.59 17.61
CA ALA A 116 7.02 10.51 18.94
C ALA A 116 8.54 10.23 19.00
N GLY A 117 9.31 10.37 17.91
CA GLY A 117 10.73 9.96 17.88
C GLY A 117 11.69 10.97 17.22
N GLY A 118 12.92 11.08 17.73
CA GLY A 118 14.00 11.86 17.11
C GLY A 118 14.77 11.07 16.05
N GLY A 119 15.24 11.73 14.99
CA GLY A 119 16.00 11.11 13.89
C GLY A 119 15.14 10.47 12.79
N THR A 120 15.73 10.31 11.59
CA THR A 120 15.08 9.76 10.39
C THR A 120 16.00 8.73 9.70
N PRO A 121 15.80 7.43 9.92
CA PRO A 121 16.51 6.38 9.18
C PRO A 121 15.79 6.05 7.86
N LEU A 122 15.34 7.06 7.09
CA LEU A 122 14.52 6.83 5.89
C LEU A 122 15.29 6.09 4.79
N LEU A 123 16.59 6.33 4.63
CA LEU A 123 17.42 5.56 3.71
C LEU A 123 17.45 4.07 4.07
N ALA A 124 17.62 3.75 5.35
CA ALA A 124 17.59 2.37 5.83
C ALA A 124 16.19 1.74 5.62
N ALA A 125 15.12 2.51 5.85
CA ALA A 125 13.76 2.06 5.58
C ALA A 125 13.53 1.72 4.10
N LEU A 126 14.02 2.56 3.17
CA LEU A 126 13.90 2.33 1.73
C LEU A 126 14.70 1.09 1.29
N ASN A 127 15.90 0.91 1.81
CA ASN A 127 16.71 -0.30 1.55
C ASN A 127 16.01 -1.57 2.03
N GLU A 128 15.49 -1.57 3.26
CA GLU A 128 14.77 -2.71 3.82
C GLU A 128 13.47 -3.00 3.06
N ALA A 129 12.75 -1.93 2.68
CA ALA A 129 11.57 -2.03 1.84
C ALA A 129 11.87 -2.66 0.48
N GLY A 130 12.96 -2.24 -0.19
CA GLY A 130 13.37 -2.79 -1.48
C GLY A 130 13.66 -4.29 -1.40
N GLN A 131 14.44 -4.72 -0.39
CA GLN A 131 14.73 -6.14 -0.16
C GLN A 131 13.45 -6.94 0.09
N TRP A 132 12.54 -6.39 0.91
CA TRP A 132 11.28 -7.05 1.23
C TRP A 132 10.35 -7.15 0.01
N LEU A 133 10.24 -6.09 -0.80
CA LEU A 133 9.45 -6.09 -2.04
C LEU A 133 9.98 -7.12 -3.05
N ALA A 134 11.30 -7.20 -3.22
CA ALA A 134 11.95 -8.17 -4.11
C ALA A 134 11.68 -9.61 -3.66
N ALA A 135 11.91 -9.93 -2.38
CA ALA A 135 11.61 -11.25 -1.83
C ALA A 135 10.12 -11.62 -1.99
N ARG A 136 9.23 -10.64 -1.80
CA ARG A 136 7.79 -10.84 -1.91
C ARG A 136 7.33 -11.05 -3.35
N ARG A 137 7.96 -10.39 -4.30
CA ARG A 137 7.70 -10.57 -5.74
C ARG A 137 8.03 -11.99 -6.20
N THR A 138 9.16 -12.53 -5.74
CA THR A 138 9.53 -13.93 -5.98
C THR A 138 8.49 -14.89 -5.40
N ARG A 139 7.96 -14.60 -4.21
CA ARG A 139 6.97 -15.46 -3.54
C ARG A 139 5.55 -15.34 -4.14
N TYR A 140 5.17 -14.16 -4.61
CA TYR A 140 3.84 -13.87 -5.14
C TYR A 140 3.94 -13.08 -6.47
N PRO A 141 4.31 -13.73 -7.59
CA PRO A 141 4.59 -13.05 -8.85
C PRO A 141 3.35 -12.38 -9.49
N ALA A 142 2.14 -12.81 -9.11
CA ALA A 142 0.89 -12.21 -9.56
C ALA A 142 0.39 -11.07 -8.63
N GLU A 143 1.05 -10.78 -7.51
CA GLU A 143 0.67 -9.71 -6.57
C GLU A 143 1.17 -8.36 -7.12
N GLN A 144 0.27 -7.39 -7.29
CA GLN A 144 0.65 -6.06 -7.76
C GLN A 144 1.11 -5.22 -6.57
N GLN A 145 2.35 -4.73 -6.60
CA GLN A 145 2.94 -3.95 -5.52
C GLN A 145 2.82 -2.47 -5.84
N ARG A 146 2.39 -1.67 -4.86
CA ARG A 146 2.36 -0.21 -4.93
C ARG A 146 3.07 0.37 -3.71
N LEU A 147 3.79 1.47 -3.91
CA LEU A 147 4.51 2.17 -2.85
C LEU A 147 3.91 3.56 -2.58
N LEU A 148 3.76 3.91 -1.32
CA LEU A 148 3.55 5.29 -0.89
C LEU A 148 4.64 5.67 0.10
N VAL A 149 5.38 6.75 -0.18
CA VAL A 149 6.38 7.32 0.73
C VAL A 149 5.87 8.66 1.22
N ILE A 150 5.83 8.88 2.53
CA ILE A 150 5.49 10.16 3.13
C ILE A 150 6.70 10.68 3.87
N THR A 151 7.23 11.83 3.46
CA THR A 151 8.41 12.44 4.07
C THR A 151 8.39 13.96 3.92
N ASP A 152 9.06 14.66 4.82
CA ASP A 152 9.26 16.10 4.74
C ASP A 152 10.54 16.49 3.97
N GLY A 153 11.17 15.51 3.30
CA GLY A 153 12.33 15.73 2.43
C GLY A 153 13.62 16.09 3.18
N ARG A 154 13.67 16.06 4.52
CA ARG A 154 14.86 16.49 5.29
C ARG A 154 15.94 15.41 5.41
N LEU A 155 16.10 14.61 4.37
CA LEU A 155 17.24 13.69 4.19
C LEU A 155 18.51 14.48 3.89
N LYS A 156 19.64 14.10 4.50
CA LYS A 156 20.96 14.71 4.23
C LYS A 156 21.60 14.17 2.95
N ASP A 157 21.36 12.91 2.65
CA ASP A 157 21.89 12.20 1.48
C ASP A 157 20.79 11.31 0.88
N VAL A 158 20.71 11.31 -0.44
CA VAL A 158 19.71 10.61 -1.25
C VAL A 158 20.38 9.72 -2.30
N ALA A 159 21.71 9.74 -2.39
CA ALA A 159 22.46 8.97 -3.38
C ALA A 159 22.52 7.48 -3.01
N GLY A 160 22.54 6.62 -4.04
CA GLY A 160 22.74 5.18 -3.87
C GLY A 160 21.50 4.42 -3.39
N LEU A 161 20.31 5.00 -3.56
CA LEU A 161 19.06 4.28 -3.33
C LEU A 161 18.85 3.20 -4.39
N PRO A 162 18.44 1.98 -4.01
CA PRO A 162 18.07 0.97 -4.98
C PRO A 162 16.79 1.41 -5.70
N PRO A 163 16.67 1.15 -7.01
CA PRO A 163 15.40 1.32 -7.70
C PRO A 163 14.36 0.41 -7.04
N LEU A 164 13.17 0.97 -6.81
CA LEU A 164 12.02 0.20 -6.34
C LEU A 164 11.23 -0.17 -7.58
N ASP A 165 11.28 -1.43 -8.00
CA ASP A 165 10.64 -1.93 -9.23
C ASP A 165 9.10 -1.94 -9.17
N CYS A 166 8.45 -0.97 -8.53
CA CYS A 166 7.00 -0.89 -8.39
C CYS A 166 6.51 0.55 -8.61
N PRO A 167 5.29 0.74 -9.14
CA PRO A 167 4.68 2.05 -9.17
C PRO A 167 4.58 2.62 -7.76
N GLY A 168 4.97 3.87 -7.60
CA GLY A 168 4.95 4.53 -6.31
C GLY A 168 4.62 6.00 -6.38
N LEU A 169 4.27 6.56 -5.23
CA LEU A 169 4.04 7.98 -5.03
C LEU A 169 4.82 8.44 -3.79
N LEU A 170 5.55 9.53 -3.92
CA LEU A 170 6.10 10.27 -2.80
C LEU A 170 5.22 11.48 -2.50
N VAL A 171 4.74 11.56 -1.27
CA VAL A 171 4.02 12.70 -0.72
C VAL A 171 4.97 13.52 0.14
N ASP A 172 5.24 14.73 -0.33
CA ASP A 172 6.04 15.71 0.36
C ASP A 172 5.19 16.52 1.33
N ILE A 173 5.54 16.43 2.61
CA ILE A 173 4.87 17.14 3.70
C ILE A 173 5.66 18.38 4.15
N GLU A 174 6.66 18.83 3.38
CA GLU A 174 7.46 20.02 3.67
C GLU A 174 6.66 21.32 3.50
N ARG A 175 6.17 21.89 4.60
CA ARG A 175 5.54 23.23 4.62
C ARG A 175 6.44 24.34 5.16
N GLY A 176 7.75 24.20 5.00
CA GLY A 176 8.71 25.22 5.43
C GLY A 176 8.70 26.45 4.52
N PRO A 177 9.07 27.66 5.03
CA PRO A 177 9.18 28.87 4.21
C PRO A 177 10.27 28.75 3.12
N ILE A 178 11.21 27.82 3.28
CA ILE A 178 12.23 27.47 2.29
C ILE A 178 12.02 25.99 1.95
N ARG A 179 11.71 25.71 0.69
CA ARG A 179 11.61 24.35 0.14
C ARG A 179 13.00 23.87 -0.22
N LEU A 180 13.43 22.75 0.35
CA LEU A 180 14.76 22.19 0.09
C LEU A 180 14.78 21.35 -1.21
N GLY A 181 13.62 20.99 -1.75
CA GLY A 181 13.49 20.27 -3.04
C GLY A 181 13.97 18.82 -3.03
N ARG A 182 14.45 18.33 -1.88
CA ARG A 182 15.04 17.00 -1.71
C ARG A 182 14.03 15.86 -1.82
N ALA A 183 12.78 16.09 -1.41
CA ALA A 183 11.70 15.11 -1.61
C ALA A 183 11.46 14.83 -3.11
N ARG A 184 11.58 15.85 -3.96
CA ARG A 184 11.50 15.69 -5.42
C ARG A 184 12.70 14.91 -5.96
N GLN A 185 13.91 15.23 -5.50
CA GLN A 185 15.10 14.47 -5.87
C GLN A 185 14.97 13.00 -5.48
N LEU A 186 14.48 12.71 -4.27
CA LEU A 186 14.21 11.35 -3.80
C LEU A 186 13.22 10.62 -4.71
N ALA A 187 12.12 11.27 -5.12
CA ALA A 187 11.16 10.68 -6.05
C ALA A 187 11.81 10.34 -7.40
N THR A 188 12.69 11.21 -7.91
CA THR A 188 13.46 10.96 -9.13
C THR A 188 14.40 9.75 -8.99
N GLU A 189 15.17 9.67 -7.91
CA GLU A 189 16.10 8.55 -7.65
C GLU A 189 15.35 7.21 -7.51
N LEU A 190 14.18 7.23 -6.87
CA LEU A 190 13.33 6.05 -6.71
C LEU A 190 12.49 5.75 -7.97
N GLN A 191 12.49 6.63 -8.97
CA GLN A 191 11.67 6.55 -10.18
C GLN A 191 10.16 6.44 -9.89
N ILE A 192 9.68 7.22 -8.91
CA ILE A 192 8.28 7.26 -8.49
C ILE A 192 7.68 8.65 -8.69
N ASP A 193 6.34 8.74 -8.69
CA ASP A 193 5.63 10.00 -8.82
C ASP A 193 5.88 10.90 -7.60
N TYR A 194 5.89 12.22 -7.80
CA TYR A 194 6.00 13.21 -6.73
C TYR A 194 4.70 14.03 -6.62
N ARG A 195 4.18 14.17 -5.40
CA ARG A 195 3.14 15.16 -5.08
C ARG A 195 3.44 15.86 -3.77
N HIS A 196 3.13 17.14 -3.71
CA HIS A 196 3.12 17.90 -2.47
C HIS A 196 1.77 17.72 -1.76
N ILE A 197 1.76 17.64 -0.43
CA ILE A 197 0.53 17.41 0.35
C ILE A 197 -0.56 18.47 0.11
N ASP A 198 -0.17 19.70 -0.21
CA ASP A 198 -1.12 20.80 -0.53
C ASP A 198 -1.81 20.65 -1.89
N ASN A 199 -1.32 19.74 -2.74
CA ASN A 199 -1.83 19.50 -4.08
C ASN A 199 -2.59 18.16 -4.19
N LEU A 200 -3.00 17.59 -3.05
CA LEU A 200 -3.72 16.32 -2.96
C LEU A 200 -5.24 16.51 -2.87
#